data_AF-A0A818RCI5-F1
#
_entry.id   AF-A0A818RCI5-F1
#
_cell.length_a   1.000
_cell.length_b   1.000
_cell.length_c   1.000
_cell.angle_alpha   90.00
_cell.angle_beta   90.00
_cell.angle_gamma   90.00
#
_symmetry.space_group_name_H-M   'P 1'
#
loop_
_entity.id
_entity.type
_entity.pdbx_description
1 polymer ?
#
loop_
_entity_poly.entity_id
_entity_poly.type
_entity_poly.pdbx_seq_one_letter_code
_entity_poly.pdbx_strand_id
1 'polypeptide(L)'
;MEKLRQKLNKYVNCDPDDLVIVDNTSAAINSILKSLKLKSNETILYYNVAYGMVKLTLEYVLTEIFTQEQIIQIELDHQTIQNTDLLLKKKKNSKYNK
;
A
#
# COMPACT_ATOMS: atom_id res chain seq x y z
N MET A 1 -8.13 -13.51 -22.48
CA MET A 1 -7.60 -12.52 -21.52
C MET A 1 -6.94 -11.32 -22.21
N GLU A 2 -6.14 -11.52 -23.25
CA GLU A 2 -5.44 -10.45 -23.98
C GLU A 2 -6.35 -9.32 -24.51
N LYS A 3 -7.44 -9.66 -25.22
CA LYS A 3 -8.43 -8.68 -25.71
C LYS A 3 -9.10 -7.85 -24.60
N LEU A 4 -9.21 -8.41 -23.39
CA LEU A 4 -9.78 -7.70 -22.25
C LEU A 4 -8.76 -6.71 -21.67
N ARG A 5 -7.50 -7.14 -21.52
CA ARG A 5 -6.38 -6.27 -21.11
C ARG A 5 -6.21 -5.09 -22.07
N GLN A 6 -6.25 -5.32 -23.38
CA GLN A 6 -6.18 -4.26 -24.41
C GLN A 6 -7.35 -3.25 -24.39
N LYS A 7 -8.48 -3.59 -23.77
CA LYS A 7 -9.60 -2.65 -23.58
C LYS A 7 -9.44 -1.86 -22.29
N LEU A 8 -9.07 -2.55 -21.21
CA LEU A 8 -8.94 -1.94 -19.89
C LEU A 8 -7.71 -1.05 -19.76
N ASN A 9 -6.62 -1.36 -20.47
CA ASN A 9 -5.38 -0.61 -20.39
C ASN A 9 -5.57 0.88 -20.74
N LYS A 10 -6.44 1.19 -21.71
CA LYS A 10 -6.80 2.57 -22.08
C LYS A 10 -7.56 3.29 -20.98
N TYR A 11 -8.36 2.56 -20.20
CA TYR A 11 -9.14 3.11 -19.10
C TYR A 11 -8.26 3.41 -17.88
N VAL A 12 -7.34 2.51 -17.53
CA VAL A 12 -6.42 2.71 -16.39
C VAL A 12 -5.10 3.39 -16.77
N ASN A 13 -4.89 3.68 -18.06
CA ASN A 13 -3.69 4.29 -18.63
C ASN A 13 -2.39 3.54 -18.26
N CYS A 14 -2.33 2.24 -18.57
CA CYS A 14 -1.13 1.41 -18.35
C CYS A 14 -0.81 0.53 -19.59
N ASP A 15 0.33 -0.16 -19.56
CA ASP A 15 0.65 -1.19 -20.54
C ASP A 15 -0.30 -2.40 -20.35
N PRO A 16 -0.83 -3.03 -21.43
CA PRO A 16 -1.61 -4.26 -21.30
C PRO A 16 -0.92 -5.37 -20.52
N ASP A 17 0.41 -5.48 -20.62
CA ASP A 17 1.19 -6.53 -19.96
C ASP A 17 1.31 -6.30 -18.45
N ASP A 18 1.20 -5.05 -18.00
CA ASP A 18 1.18 -4.67 -16.57
C ASP A 18 -0.19 -4.92 -15.90
N LEU A 19 -1.23 -5.26 -16.66
CA LEU A 19 -2.61 -5.34 -16.15
C LEU A 19 -3.03 -6.74 -15.75
N VAL A 20 -2.92 -7.11 -14.47
CA VAL A 20 -3.35 -8.42 -13.98
C VAL A 20 -4.84 -8.43 -13.61
N ILE A 21 -5.56 -9.46 -14.06
CA ILE A 21 -6.97 -9.68 -13.72
C ILE A 21 -7.04 -10.72 -12.61
N VAL A 22 -7.69 -10.34 -11.51
CA VAL A 22 -7.87 -11.16 -10.31
C VAL A 22 -9.35 -11.27 -9.96
N ASP A 23 -9.71 -12.30 -9.21
CA ASP A 23 -11.11 -12.55 -8.84
C ASP A 23 -11.64 -11.54 -7.81
N ASN A 24 -10.77 -10.97 -6.96
CA ASN A 24 -11.13 -9.94 -6.00
C ASN A 24 -9.90 -9.16 -5.49
N THR A 25 -10.17 -8.01 -4.87
CA THR A 25 -9.15 -7.10 -4.32
C THR A 25 -8.31 -7.75 -3.23
N SER A 26 -8.92 -8.58 -2.37
CA SER A 26 -8.20 -9.27 -1.28
C SER A 26 -7.14 -10.23 -1.82
N ALA A 27 -7.46 -11.00 -2.86
CA ALA A 27 -6.53 -11.91 -3.52
C ALA A 27 -5.39 -11.14 -4.20
N ALA A 28 -5.68 -10.01 -4.86
CA ALA A 28 -4.65 -9.14 -5.43
C ALA A 28 -3.69 -8.60 -4.36
N ILE A 29 -4.22 -7.98 -3.30
CA ILE A 29 -3.40 -7.38 -2.24
C ILE A 29 -2.54 -8.44 -1.53
N ASN A 30 -3.11 -9.60 -1.22
CA ASN A 30 -2.34 -10.72 -0.64
C ASN A 30 -1.20 -11.16 -1.56
N SER A 31 -1.47 -11.30 -2.87
CA SER A 31 -0.45 -11.73 -3.83
C SER A 31 0.68 -10.70 -3.94
N ILE A 32 0.33 -9.41 -4.03
CA ILE A 32 1.30 -8.32 -4.12
C ILE A 32 2.15 -8.26 -2.85
N LEU A 33 1.53 -8.07 -1.68
CA LEU A 33 2.27 -7.84 -0.43
C LEU A 33 3.14 -9.03 -0.03
N LYS A 34 2.69 -10.27 -0.25
CA LYS A 34 3.50 -11.48 0.02
C LYS A 34 4.63 -11.70 -0.98
N SER A 35 4.52 -11.15 -2.20
CA SER A 35 5.58 -11.24 -3.21
C SER A 35 6.74 -10.26 -3.00
N LEU A 36 6.51 -9.22 -2.20
CA LEU A 36 7.53 -8.22 -1.90
C LEU A 36 8.62 -8.85 -1.03
N LYS A 37 9.86 -8.89 -1.54
CA LYS A 37 11.04 -9.36 -0.82
C LYS A 37 11.60 -8.24 0.06
N LEU A 38 10.85 -7.92 1.09
CA LEU A 38 11.18 -6.77 1.92
C LEU A 38 12.34 -7.08 2.86
N LYS A 39 13.18 -6.07 3.11
CA LYS A 39 14.36 -6.18 3.96
C LYS A 39 14.17 -5.48 5.29
N SER A 40 14.86 -5.95 6.32
CA SER A 40 14.81 -5.40 7.68
C SER A 40 15.27 -3.94 7.83
N ASN A 41 15.72 -3.28 6.76
CA ASN A 41 16.02 -1.85 6.74
C ASN A 41 15.00 -1.02 5.94
N GLU A 42 13.94 -1.63 5.43
CA GLU A 42 12.89 -0.98 4.66
C GLU A 42 11.69 -0.66 5.56
N THR A 43 10.86 0.29 5.13
CA THR A 43 9.69 0.76 5.88
C THR A 43 8.48 0.81 4.96
N ILE A 44 7.37 0.23 5.42
CA ILE A 44 6.09 0.32 4.73
C ILE A 44 5.32 1.50 5.29
N LEU A 45 4.80 2.35 4.40
CA LEU A 45 3.95 3.47 4.74
C LEU A 45 2.54 3.20 4.23
N TYR A 46 1.53 3.36 5.09
CA TYR A 46 0.14 3.25 4.67
C TYR A 46 -0.73 4.29 5.39
N TYR A 47 -1.88 4.64 4.82
CA TYR A 47 -2.78 5.61 5.43
C TYR A 47 -3.77 4.96 6.41
N ASN A 48 -4.19 5.70 7.44
CA ASN A 48 -5.24 5.29 8.37
C ASN A 48 -6.56 4.88 7.67
N VAL A 49 -6.88 5.50 6.52
CA VAL A 49 -8.07 5.20 5.71
C VAL A 49 -7.87 4.04 4.71
N ALA A 50 -6.72 3.36 4.75
CA ALA A 50 -6.50 2.18 3.92
C ALA A 50 -7.58 1.11 4.17
N TYR A 51 -7.95 0.40 3.10
CA TYR A 51 -8.94 -0.67 3.16
C TYR A 51 -8.54 -1.74 4.20
N GLY A 52 -9.51 -2.27 4.94
CA GLY A 52 -9.27 -3.16 6.08
C GLY A 52 -8.41 -4.38 5.72
N MET A 53 -8.61 -4.98 4.54
CA MET A 53 -7.80 -6.13 4.11
C MET A 53 -6.32 -5.78 3.89
N VAL A 54 -6.01 -4.53 3.51
CA VAL A 54 -4.62 -4.07 3.42
C VAL A 54 -3.98 -4.10 4.80
N LYS A 55 -4.67 -3.57 5.82
CA LYS A 55 -4.17 -3.56 7.21
C LYS A 55 -3.93 -4.99 7.73
N LEU A 56 -4.90 -5.88 7.55
CA LEU A 56 -4.77 -7.29 7.95
C LEU A 56 -3.62 -8.00 7.23
N THR A 57 -3.43 -7.72 5.94
CA THR A 57 -2.33 -8.33 5.17
C THR A 57 -0.97 -7.79 5.64
N LEU A 58 -0.87 -6.51 5.98
CA LEU A 58 0.33 -5.91 6.54
C LEU A 58 0.68 -6.51 7.91
N GLU A 59 -0.32 -6.72 8.78
CA GLU A 59 -0.14 -7.41 10.07
C GLU A 59 0.39 -8.84 9.89
N TYR A 60 -0.13 -9.59 8.91
CA TYR A 60 0.37 -10.93 8.59
C TYR A 60 1.81 -10.92 8.06
N VAL A 61 2.15 -9.96 7.18
CA VAL A 61 3.52 -9.84 6.65
C VAL A 61 4.51 -9.44 7.76
N LEU A 62 4.06 -8.66 8.75
CA LEU A 62 4.86 -8.30 9.93
C LEU A 62 5.25 -9.52 10.77
N THR A 63 4.31 -10.42 11.06
CA THR A 63 4.57 -11.56 11.97
C THR A 63 5.61 -12.54 11.40
N GLU A 64 5.77 -12.59 10.08
CA GLU A 64 6.63 -13.55 9.40
C GLU A 64 8.00 -12.98 8.99
N ILE A 65 8.12 -11.66 8.77
CA ILE A 65 9.29 -11.06 8.07
C ILE A 65 9.92 -9.87 8.81
N PHE A 66 9.20 -9.14 9.67
CA PHE A 66 9.65 -7.83 10.19
C PHE A 66 9.40 -7.62 11.69
N THR A 67 9.98 -6.55 12.24
CA THR A 67 9.53 -5.99 13.54
C THR A 67 8.41 -4.96 13.31
N GLN A 68 7.51 -4.79 14.29
CA GLN A 68 6.40 -3.82 14.21
C GLN A 68 6.85 -2.37 13.91
N GLU A 69 8.10 -2.03 14.25
CA GLU A 69 8.71 -0.71 14.04
C GLU A 69 8.86 -0.31 12.56
N GLN A 70 8.63 -1.24 11.62
CA GLN A 70 8.86 -1.05 10.19
C GLN A 70 7.61 -0.73 9.38
N ILE A 71 6.46 -0.63 10.04
CA ILE A 71 5.23 -0.17 9.41
C ILE A 71 4.77 1.13 10.08
N ILE A 72 4.63 2.17 9.28
CA ILE A 72 4.21 3.50 9.74
C ILE A 72 2.83 3.81 9.13
N GLN A 73 1.84 3.97 10.01
CA GLN A 73 0.54 4.49 9.63
C GLN A 73 0.58 6.02 9.60
N ILE A 74 0.19 6.61 8.46
CA ILE A 74 0.02 8.06 8.31
C ILE A 74 -1.46 8.40 8.50
N GLU A 75 -1.75 9.30 9.45
CA GLU A 75 -3.10 9.81 9.63
C GLU A 75 -3.45 10.86 8.58
N LEU A 76 -4.44 10.51 7.75
CA LEU A 76 -5.20 11.45 6.95
C LEU A 76 -6.38 11.94 7.78
N ASP A 77 -6.36 13.23 8.08
CA ASP A 77 -7.46 14.01 8.63
C ASP A 77 -7.93 15.03 7.58
N HIS A 78 -9.07 15.67 7.85
CA HIS A 78 -9.67 16.64 6.93
C HIS A 78 -8.72 17.80 6.57
N GLN A 79 -7.93 18.27 7.54
CA GLN A 79 -6.97 19.37 7.32
C GLN A 79 -5.81 18.94 6.42
N THR A 80 -5.36 17.70 6.57
CA THR A 80 -4.27 17.10 5.81
C THR A 80 -4.68 16.86 4.35
N ILE A 81 -5.93 16.46 4.09
CA ILE A 81 -6.45 16.26 2.73
C ILE A 81 -6.54 17.60 1.97
N GLN A 82 -6.86 18.68 2.68
CA GLN A 82 -7.01 20.01 2.08
C GLN A 82 -5.67 20.72 1.80
N ASN A 83 -4.54 20.19 2.30
CA ASN A 83 -3.24 20.82 2.16
C ASN A 83 -2.12 19.80 1.92
N THR A 84 -1.69 19.68 0.67
CA THR A 84 -0.65 18.75 0.21
C THR A 84 0.72 18.97 0.86
N ASP A 85 1.04 20.19 1.29
CA ASP A 85 2.32 20.49 1.96
C ASP A 85 2.40 19.88 3.38
N LEU A 86 1.26 19.64 4.02
CA LEU A 86 1.19 19.02 5.34
C LEU A 86 1.47 17.51 5.29
N LEU A 87 1.10 16.84 4.18
CA LEU A 87 1.38 15.41 3.95
C LEU A 87 2.88 15.12 3.99
N LEU A 88 3.67 15.96 3.33
CA LEU A 88 5.13 15.77 3.22
C LEU A 88 5.87 16.15 4.51
N LYS A 89 5.31 17.06 5.33
CA LYS A 89 5.89 17.46 6.63
C LYS A 89 5.74 16.37 7.71
N LYS A 90 4.63 15.63 7.74
CA LYS A 90 4.39 14.57 8.75
C LYS A 90 5.44 13.43 8.71
N LYS A 91 6.14 13.22 7.59
CA LYS A 91 7.27 12.26 7.48
C LYS A 91 8.44 12.59 8.41
N LYS A 92 8.66 13.86 8.78
CA LYS A 92 9.78 14.26 9.66
C LYS A 92 9.52 14.01 11.16
N ASN A 93 8.27 13.93 11.58
CA ASN A 93 7.90 13.83 13.01
C ASN A 93 7.62 12.40 13.49
N SER A 94 7.52 11.42 12.59
CA SER A 94 7.33 10.01 12.96
C SER A 94 8.60 9.33 13.51
N LYS A 95 9.58 10.10 14.00
CA LYS A 95 10.75 9.57 14.73
C LYS A 95 10.47 9.29 16.21
N TYR A 96 9.31 9.64 16.74
CA TYR A 96 9.02 9.44 18.15
C TYR A 96 7.53 9.17 18.37
N ASN A 97 7.21 7.94 18.73
CA ASN A 97 6.53 7.66 20.00
C ASN A 97 6.84 6.22 20.38
N LYS A 98 7.65 6.10 21.44
CA LYS A 98 7.91 4.88 22.20
C LYS A 98 6.63 4.34 22.80
#